data_AF-A0A6P9FHJ9-F1
#
_entry.id   AF-A0A6P9FHJ9-F1
#
_cell.length_a   1.000
_cell.length_b   1.000
_cell.length_c   1.000
_cell.angle_alpha   90.00
_cell.angle_beta   90.00
_cell.angle_gamma   90.00
#
_symmetry.space_group_name_H-M   'P 1'
#
loop_
_entity.id
_entity.type
_entity.pdbx_description
1 polymer ?
#
loop_
_entity_poly.entity_id
_entity_poly.type
_entity_poly.pdbx_seq_one_letter_code
_entity_poly.pdbx_strand_id
1 'polypeptide(L)'
;MADDVDQQQTTNTVKEPLDLIRLSLDERIYVKMRNDRELRGRLHAYDQHLNMILGDVEETATTTEIDEETYYIYINQQNIYRYINQKIYKSTKRNIPMLFVWGDGVVLVAPPLRVG
;
A
#
# COMPACT_ATOMS: atom_id res chain seq x y z
N MET A 1 -34.27 27.33 29.85
CA MET A 1 -34.39 26.02 29.20
C MET A 1 -32.98 25.62 28.85
N ALA A 2 -32.39 24.82 29.73
CA ALA A 2 -31.09 24.21 29.51
C ALA A 2 -31.30 22.91 28.74
N ASP A 3 -30.24 22.52 28.03
CA ASP A 3 -29.94 21.18 27.54
C ASP A 3 -30.67 20.73 26.26
N ASP A 4 -29.94 20.82 25.15
CA ASP A 4 -29.75 19.70 24.23
C ASP A 4 -28.44 19.95 23.47
N VAL A 5 -27.33 19.71 24.18
CA VAL A 5 -26.01 19.55 23.57
C VAL A 5 -25.99 18.12 23.03
N ASP A 6 -26.21 17.97 21.72
CA ASP A 6 -26.03 16.69 21.01
C ASP A 6 -24.58 16.22 21.14
N GLN A 7 -24.30 15.51 22.24
CA GLN A 7 -23.10 14.73 22.39
C GLN A 7 -23.25 13.52 21.47
N GLN A 8 -22.73 13.62 20.24
CA GLN A 8 -22.55 12.48 19.36
C GLN A 8 -21.60 11.48 20.03
N GLN A 9 -22.18 10.56 20.78
CA GLN A 9 -21.55 9.36 21.26
C GLN A 9 -21.14 8.56 20.00
N THR A 10 -19.85 8.58 19.67
CA THR A 10 -19.29 7.78 18.57
C THR A 10 -19.36 6.32 18.94
N THR A 11 -20.53 5.72 18.70
CA THR A 11 -20.68 4.27 18.67
C THR A 11 -19.72 3.74 17.62
N ASN A 12 -18.70 2.98 18.04
CA ASN A 12 -17.70 2.30 17.22
C ASN A 12 -18.32 1.18 16.33
N THR A 13 -19.53 1.41 15.81
CA THR A 13 -20.19 0.53 14.86
C THR A 13 -19.78 0.98 13.47
N VAL A 14 -18.98 0.18 12.80
CA VAL A 14 -18.64 0.37 11.38
C VAL A 14 -19.92 0.23 10.57
N LYS A 15 -20.40 1.34 10.00
CA LYS A 15 -21.60 1.35 9.13
C LYS A 15 -21.21 1.50 7.67
N GLU A 16 -20.17 2.28 7.40
CA GLU A 16 -19.64 2.54 6.07
C GLU A 16 -18.17 2.11 5.94
N PRO A 17 -17.69 1.77 4.72
CA PRO A 17 -16.29 1.40 4.51
C PRO A 17 -15.28 2.47 4.98
N LEU A 18 -15.66 3.75 4.90
CA LEU A 18 -14.82 4.87 5.35
C LEU A 18 -14.74 4.98 6.88
N ASP A 19 -15.68 4.40 7.63
CA ASP A 19 -15.62 4.37 9.09
C ASP A 19 -14.42 3.55 9.58
N LEU A 20 -14.01 2.52 8.83
CA LEU A 20 -12.81 1.74 9.17
C LEU A 20 -11.54 2.58 9.09
N ILE A 21 -11.40 3.40 8.04
CA ILE A 21 -10.27 4.33 7.92
C ILE A 21 -10.34 5.40 9.01
N ARG A 22 -11.54 5.86 9.38
CA ARG A 22 -11.73 6.79 10.50
C ARG A 22 -11.18 6.26 11.81
N LEU A 23 -11.39 4.97 12.08
CA LEU A 23 -10.88 4.30 13.27
C LEU A 23 -9.35 4.16 13.27
N SER A 24 -8.69 4.25 12.11
CA SER A 24 -7.23 4.19 11.97
C SER A 24 -6.56 5.56 11.87
N LEU A 25 -7.28 6.66 12.15
CA LEU A 25 -6.66 7.97 12.32
C LEU A 25 -5.62 7.91 13.44
N ASP A 26 -4.49 8.58 13.21
CA ASP A 26 -3.33 8.61 14.11
C ASP A 26 -2.58 7.28 14.25
N GLU A 27 -3.03 6.21 13.59
CA GLU A 27 -2.38 4.90 13.57
C GLU A 27 -1.54 4.69 12.30
N ARG A 28 -0.67 3.66 12.33
CA ARG A 28 0.19 3.29 11.20
C ARG A 28 -0.51 2.33 10.26
N ILE A 29 -0.82 2.80 9.05
CA ILE A 29 -1.58 2.05 8.05
C ILE A 29 -0.67 1.52 6.93
N TYR A 30 -1.18 0.52 6.20
CA TYR A 30 -0.59 0.05 4.95
C TYR A 30 -1.45 0.48 3.77
N VAL A 31 -0.82 1.07 2.75
CA VAL A 31 -1.49 1.51 1.52
C VAL A 31 -0.81 0.86 0.32
N LYS A 32 -1.57 0.08 -0.45
CA LYS A 32 -1.13 -0.40 -1.77
C LYS A 32 -1.53 0.64 -2.81
N MET A 33 -0.54 1.12 -3.54
CA MET A 33 -0.71 2.05 -4.64
C MET A 33 -0.65 1.30 -5.98
N ARG A 34 -1.12 1.95 -7.05
CA ARG A 34 -0.86 1.51 -8.42
C ARG A 34 0.65 1.47 -8.71
N ASN A 35 1.04 0.72 -9.74
CA ASN A 35 2.43 0.57 -10.21
C ASN A 35 3.38 -0.08 -9.18
N ASP A 36 2.90 -1.11 -8.47
CA ASP A 36 3.70 -1.91 -7.54
C ASP A 36 4.42 -1.08 -6.46
N ARG A 37 3.74 -0.02 -6.01
CA ARG A 37 4.18 0.86 -4.93
C ARG A 37 3.37 0.60 -3.66
N GLU A 38 4.04 0.68 -2.53
CA GLU A 38 3.47 0.44 -1.21
C GLU A 38 3.93 1.53 -0.26
N LEU A 39 3.03 2.02 0.57
CA LEU A 39 3.31 3.01 1.60
C LEU A 39 2.96 2.44 2.97
N ARG A 40 3.82 2.68 3.95
CA ARG A 40 3.55 2.43 5.37
C ARG A 40 3.82 3.71 6.14
N GLY A 41 2.79 4.30 6.73
CA GLY A 41 2.90 5.59 7.41
C GLY A 41 1.77 5.82 8.38
N ARG A 42 1.90 6.84 9.22
CA ARG A 42 0.88 7.25 10.18
C ARG A 42 -0.19 8.09 9.46
N LEU A 43 -1.45 7.71 9.56
CA LEU A 43 -2.54 8.43 8.91
C LEU A 43 -2.92 9.68 9.71
N HIS A 44 -2.63 10.87 9.18
CA HIS A 44 -2.99 12.13 9.85
C HIS A 44 -4.36 12.67 9.42
N ALA A 45 -4.69 12.54 8.13
CA ALA A 45 -5.95 13.03 7.58
C ALA A 45 -6.30 12.27 6.30
N TYR A 46 -7.60 12.22 5.98
CA TYR A 46 -8.11 11.71 4.71
C TYR A 46 -9.43 12.40 4.30
N ASP A 47 -9.86 12.19 3.06
CA ASP A 47 -11.16 12.62 2.56
C ASP A 47 -11.94 11.49 1.85
N GLN A 48 -13.12 11.81 1.32
CA GLN A 48 -13.99 10.86 0.60
C GLN A 48 -13.37 10.29 -0.68
N HIS A 49 -12.35 10.96 -1.24
CA HIS A 49 -11.63 10.50 -2.43
C HIS A 49 -10.45 9.61 -2.09
N LEU A 50 -10.17 9.39 -0.80
CA LEU A 50 -8.97 8.73 -0.28
C LEU A 50 -7.69 9.53 -0.58
N ASN A 51 -7.79 10.85 -0.70
CA ASN A 51 -6.61 11.69 -0.50
C ASN A 51 -6.15 11.54 0.95
N MET A 52 -4.84 11.47 1.19
CA MET A 52 -4.31 11.26 2.53
C MET A 52 -3.12 12.15 2.83
N ILE A 53 -2.98 12.52 4.10
CA ILE A 53 -1.75 13.03 4.67
C ILE A 53 -1.15 11.92 5.53
N LEU A 54 0.03 11.45 5.17
CA LEU A 54 0.76 10.43 5.90
C LEU A 54 2.04 11.01 6.51
N GLY A 55 2.29 10.69 7.78
CA GLY A 55 3.54 10.98 8.48
C GLY A 55 4.46 9.75 8.57
N ASP A 56 5.76 9.99 8.71
CA ASP A 56 6.79 8.94 8.91
C ASP A 56 6.67 7.77 7.93
N VAL A 57 6.60 8.12 6.64
CA VAL A 57 6.23 7.19 5.56
C VAL A 57 7.45 6.42 5.08
N GLU A 58 7.36 5.09 5.10
CA GLU A 58 8.22 4.19 4.34
C GLU A 58 7.51 3.82 3.04
N GLU A 59 8.10 4.22 1.92
CA GLU A 59 7.69 3.80 0.59
C GLU A 59 8.55 2.63 0.12
N THR A 60 7.91 1.63 -0.49
CA THR A 60 8.57 0.56 -1.24
C THR A 60 8.04 0.53 -2.68
N ALA A 61 8.94 0.63 -3.66
CA ALA A 61 8.63 0.45 -5.08
C ALA A 61 9.27 -0.83 -5.60
N THR A 62 8.49 -1.72 -6.18
CA THR A 62 8.97 -2.99 -6.76
C THR A 62 9.04 -2.88 -8.28
N THR A 63 10.21 -3.12 -8.86
CA THR A 63 10.41 -3.23 -10.30
C THR A 63 10.71 -4.67 -10.68
N THR A 64 10.08 -5.13 -11.77
CA THR A 64 10.40 -6.43 -12.35
C THR A 64 11.40 -6.21 -13.48
N GLU A 65 12.60 -6.73 -13.32
CA GLU A 65 13.57 -6.83 -14.41
C GLU A 65 13.51 -8.25 -14.96
N ILE A 66 13.48 -8.36 -16.28
CA ILE A 66 13.64 -9.64 -16.97
C ILE A 66 15.14 -9.78 -17.22
N ASP A 67 15.74 -10.82 -16.65
CA ASP A 67 17.12 -11.16 -16.99
C ASP A 67 17.18 -11.54 -18.48
N GLU A 68 17.97 -10.80 -19.26
CA GLU A 68 18.08 -10.97 -20.71
C GLU A 68 18.97 -12.17 -21.10
N GLU A 69 19.63 -12.83 -20.14
CA GLU A 69 20.49 -13.99 -20.40
C GLU A 69 19.68 -15.27 -20.71
N THR A 70 19.08 -15.31 -21.90
CA THR A 70 18.64 -16.55 -22.54
C THR A 70 19.84 -17.23 -23.20
N TYR A 71 20.53 -18.13 -22.48
CA TYR A 71 21.49 -19.05 -23.09
C TYR A 71 20.82 -20.35 -23.53
N TYR A 72 20.84 -20.62 -24.83
CA TYR A 72 20.50 -21.94 -25.38
C TYR A 72 21.72 -22.87 -25.23
N ILE A 73 21.56 -23.98 -24.51
CA ILE A 73 22.56 -25.05 -24.50
C ILE A 73 22.05 -26.16 -25.41
N TYR A 74 22.71 -26.36 -26.54
CA TYR A 74 22.43 -27.47 -27.44
C TYR A 74 23.03 -28.74 -26.87
N ILE A 75 22.20 -29.75 -26.60
CA ILE A 75 22.69 -31.10 -26.29
C ILE A 75 22.13 -32.05 -27.34
N ASN A 76 22.98 -32.32 -28.33
CA ASN A 76 22.77 -33.19 -29.47
C ASN A 76 21.71 -32.69 -30.47
N GLN A 77 21.96 -32.93 -31.76
CA GLN A 77 21.29 -32.35 -32.93
C GLN A 77 19.76 -32.52 -33.03
N GLN A 78 19.07 -33.01 -31.99
CA GLN A 78 17.64 -33.30 -32.03
C GLN A 78 16.82 -32.70 -30.88
N ASN A 79 17.40 -32.06 -29.86
CA ASN A 79 16.61 -31.45 -28.78
C ASN A 79 17.13 -30.07 -28.38
N ILE A 80 16.24 -29.07 -28.42
CA ILE A 80 16.43 -27.75 -27.81
C ILE A 80 15.74 -27.77 -26.44
N TYR A 81 16.49 -27.56 -25.36
CA TYR A 81 15.93 -27.24 -24.05
C TYR A 81 15.99 -25.73 -23.82
N ARG A 82 14.85 -25.12 -23.51
CA ARG A 82 14.72 -23.69 -23.17
C ARG A 82 14.83 -23.54 -21.66
N TYR A 83 15.86 -22.85 -21.17
CA TYR A 83 15.86 -22.36 -19.79
C TYR A 83 14.97 -21.12 -19.66
N ILE A 84 14.34 -21.04 -18.49
CA ILE A 84 13.22 -20.16 -18.15
C ILE A 84 13.74 -18.77 -17.78
N ASN A 85 13.21 -17.72 -18.40
CA ASN A 85 13.41 -16.32 -18.02
C ASN A 85 13.03 -16.14 -16.54
N GLN A 86 14.02 -16.04 -15.66
CA GLN A 86 13.78 -15.76 -14.25
C GLN A 86 13.43 -14.27 -14.12
N LYS A 87 12.23 -13.97 -13.61
CA LYS A 87 11.87 -12.60 -13.23
C LYS A 87 12.65 -12.23 -11.96
N ILE A 88 13.47 -11.20 -12.05
CA ILE A 88 14.17 -10.63 -10.90
C ILE A 88 13.32 -9.48 -10.37
N TYR A 89 12.92 -9.57 -9.10
CA TYR A 89 12.21 -8.50 -8.41
C TYR A 89 13.22 -7.64 -7.65
N LYS A 90 13.35 -6.38 -8.02
CA LYS A 90 14.11 -5.39 -7.26
C LYS A 90 13.16 -4.50 -6.49
N SER A 91 13.54 -4.13 -5.26
CA SER A 91 12.77 -3.19 -4.44
C SER A 91 13.64 -2.01 -4.06
N THR A 92 13.11 -0.81 -4.20
CA THR A 92 13.73 0.44 -3.72
C THR A 92 12.89 1.01 -2.60
N LYS A 93 13.53 1.43 -1.50
CA LYS A 93 12.86 2.02 -0.34
C LYS A 93 13.20 3.49 -0.15
N ARG A 94 12.22 4.29 0.26
CA ARG A 94 12.39 5.71 0.61
C ARG A 94 11.66 6.04 1.91
N ASN A 95 12.26 6.87 2.75
CA ASN A 95 11.62 7.40 3.95
C ASN A 95 11.27 8.87 3.73
N ILE A 96 10.03 9.25 4.02
CA ILE A 96 9.50 10.59 3.77
C ILE A 96 8.81 11.06 5.06
N PRO A 97 9.25 12.16 5.69
CA PRO A 97 8.68 12.63 6.96
C PRO A 97 7.18 12.94 6.88
N MET A 98 6.75 13.56 5.78
CA MET A 98 5.35 13.89 5.52
C MET A 98 5.05 13.81 4.02
N LEU A 99 3.98 13.12 3.67
CA LEU A 99 3.60 12.84 2.29
C LEU A 99 2.10 13.11 2.09
N PHE A 100 1.77 13.93 1.10
CA PHE A 100 0.43 13.98 0.54
C PHE A 100 0.27 12.89 -0.53
N VAL A 101 -0.80 12.11 -0.43
CA VAL A 101 -1.14 11.03 -1.35
C VAL A 101 -2.46 11.35 -2.04
N TRP A 102 -2.48 11.27 -3.37
CA TRP A 102 -3.69 11.44 -4.17
C TRP A 102 -4.47 10.12 -4.24
N GLY A 103 -5.76 10.17 -3.92
CA GLY A 103 -6.63 9.00 -3.82
C GLY A 103 -6.81 8.18 -5.09
N ASP A 104 -6.70 8.78 -6.28
CA ASP A 104 -6.83 8.07 -7.56
C ASP A 104 -5.80 6.93 -7.73
N GLY A 105 -4.65 7.06 -7.07
CA GLY A 105 -3.57 6.07 -7.10
C GLY A 105 -3.70 4.96 -6.05
N VAL A 106 -4.63 5.08 -5.10
CA VAL A 106 -4.83 4.13 -4.01
C VAL A 106 -5.62 2.92 -4.54
N VAL A 107 -5.14 1.72 -4.24
CA VAL A 107 -5.80 0.46 -4.60
C VAL A 107 -6.40 -0.20 -3.37
N LEU A 108 -5.67 -0.24 -2.25
CA LEU A 108 -6.14 -0.80 -1.00
C LEU A 108 -5.56 -0.05 0.20
N VAL A 109 -6.34 0.02 1.28
CA VAL A 109 -5.89 0.50 2.59
C VAL A 109 -6.16 -0.60 3.60
N ALA A 110 -5.15 -0.94 4.40
CA ALA A 110 -5.28 -1.91 5.48
C ALA A 110 -4.94 -1.25 6.83
N PRO A 111 -5.68 -1.61 7.90
CA PRO A 111 -5.42 -1.12 9.24
C PRO A 111 -4.05 -1.61 9.76
N PRO A 112 -3.58 -1.09 10.91
CA PRO A 112 -2.35 -1.58 11.52
C PRO A 112 -2.40 -3.09 11.73
N LEU A 113 -1.26 -3.75 11.57
CA LEU A 113 -1.12 -5.15 11.94
C LEU A 113 -1.36 -5.26 13.45
N ARG A 114 -2.47 -5.88 13.85
CA ARG A 114 -2.68 -6.29 15.24
C ARG A 114 -1.65 -7.37 15.56
N VAL A 115 -0.57 -6.98 16.22
CA VAL A 115 0.35 -7.93 16.84
C VAL A 115 -0.39 -8.48 18.05
N GLY A 116 -0.81 -9.75 17.98
CA GLY A 116 -1.46 -10.46 19.08
C GLY A 116 -0.51 -10.83 20.19
#